data_AF-A0A378RS16-F1
#
_entry.id   AF-A0A378RS16-F1
#
_cell.length_a   1.000
_cell.length_b   1.000
_cell.length_c   1.000
_cell.angle_alpha   90.00
_cell.angle_beta   90.00
_cell.angle_gamma   90.00
#
_symmetry.space_group_name_H-M   'P 1'
#
loop_
_entity.id
_entity.type
_entity.pdbx_description
1 polymer ?
#
loop_
_entity_poly.entity_id
_entity_poly.type
_entity_poly.pdbx_seq_one_letter_code
_entity_poly.pdbx_strand_id
1 'polypeptide(L)'
;MRKSYSSFEQINQDLQILRIEREIHYQKINLAFDELKEDVAPQNLIKNTLGSAGSLLRNSGGIQTLLVTSILKYFIRKFRK
;
A
#
# COMPACT_ATOMS: atom_id res chain seq x y z
N MET A 1 18.97 2.03 21.37
CA MET A 1 20.27 1.71 22.00
C MET A 1 21.23 1.25 20.91
N ARG A 2 22.49 1.69 20.92
CA ARG A 2 23.52 1.14 20.01
C ARG A 2 23.92 -0.24 20.51
N LYS A 3 23.86 -1.27 19.65
CA LYS A 3 24.45 -2.58 19.97
C LYS A 3 25.98 -2.43 20.01
N SER A 4 26.60 -2.91 21.08
CA SER A 4 28.06 -3.01 21.20
C SER A 4 28.42 -4.49 21.15
N TYR A 5 29.29 -4.87 20.23
CA TYR A 5 29.74 -6.26 20.07
C TYR A 5 31.07 -6.42 20.77
N SER A 6 31.20 -7.49 21.54
CA SER A 6 32.45 -7.81 22.24
C SER A 6 33.38 -8.72 21.43
N SER A 7 32.86 -9.37 20.37
CA SER A 7 33.67 -10.19 19.45
C SER A 7 33.08 -10.24 18.04
N PHE A 8 33.91 -10.61 17.06
CA PHE A 8 33.47 -10.82 15.68
C PHE A 8 32.47 -11.99 15.53
N GLU A 9 32.53 -12.98 16.43
CA GLU A 9 31.62 -14.12 16.43
C GLU A 9 30.18 -13.68 16.73
N GLN A 10 30.00 -12.73 17.65
CA GLN A 10 28.68 -12.16 17.97
C GLN A 10 28.09 -11.42 16.76
N ILE A 11 28.93 -10.70 16.01
CA ILE A 11 28.51 -10.04 14.77
C ILE A 11 28.03 -11.09 13.76
N ASN A 12 28.79 -12.17 13.58
CA ASN A 12 28.45 -13.22 12.63
C ASN A 12 27.16 -13.96 13.00
N GLN A 13 26.91 -14.19 14.29
CA GLN A 13 25.66 -14.77 14.78
C GLN A 13 24.47 -13.85 14.49
N ASP A 14 24.57 -12.55 14.80
CA ASP A 14 23.53 -11.57 14.51
C ASP A 14 23.27 -11.46 12.99
N LEU A 15 24.32 -11.51 12.16
CA LEU A 15 24.17 -11.52 10.70
C LEU A 15 23.45 -12.77 10.18
N GLN A 16 23.69 -13.93 10.80
CA GLN A 16 22.95 -15.15 10.46
C GLN A 16 21.47 -15.04 10.85
N ILE A 17 21.17 -14.49 12.02
CA ILE A 17 19.79 -14.23 12.46
C ILE A 17 19.09 -13.30 11.46
N LEU A 18 19.71 -12.17 11.13
CA LEU A 18 19.17 -11.20 10.16
C LEU A 18 18.93 -11.83 8.79
N ARG A 19 19.80 -12.76 8.37
CA ARG A 19 19.64 -13.47 7.10
C ARG A 19 18.41 -14.36 7.11
N ILE A 20 18.22 -15.14 8.18
CA ILE A 20 17.05 -16.01 8.34
C ILE A 20 15.77 -15.18 8.45
N GLU A 21 15.77 -14.10 9.25
CA GLU A 21 14.63 -13.18 9.35
C GLU A 21 14.24 -12.60 8.00
N ARG A 22 15.23 -12.17 7.21
CA ARG A 22 15.00 -11.66 5.85
C ARG A 22 14.35 -12.72 4.96
N GLU A 23 14.80 -13.97 5.02
CA GLU A 23 14.21 -15.07 4.24
C GLU A 23 12.75 -15.34 4.65
N ILE A 24 12.46 -15.33 5.96
CA ILE A 24 11.08 -15.44 6.48
C ILE A 24 10.21 -14.27 5.98
N HIS A 25 10.71 -13.05 6.05
CA HIS A 25 9.97 -11.87 5.57
C HIS A 25 9.70 -11.94 4.07
N TYR A 26 10.67 -12.38 3.27
CA TYR A 26 10.50 -12.56 1.83
C TYR A 26 9.39 -13.57 1.52
N GLN A 27 9.38 -14.71 2.22
CA GLN A 27 8.32 -15.71 2.07
C GLN A 27 6.95 -15.16 2.49
N LYS A 28 6.86 -14.39 3.58
CA LYS A 28 5.61 -13.75 4.01
C LYS A 28 5.07 -12.78 2.95
N ILE A 29 5.94 -11.99 2.32
CA ILE A 29 5.53 -11.06 1.26
C ILE A 29 5.01 -11.83 0.05
N ASN A 30 5.70 -12.90 -0.36
CA ASN A 30 5.23 -13.71 -1.49
C ASN A 30 3.88 -14.37 -1.20
N LEU A 31 3.69 -14.93 -0.01
CA LEU A 31 2.41 -15.49 0.43
C LEU A 31 1.31 -14.43 0.45
N ALA A 32 1.58 -13.26 1.02
CA ALA A 32 0.62 -12.15 1.00
C ALA A 32 0.33 -11.66 -0.43
N PHE A 33 1.30 -11.71 -1.34
CA PHE A 33 1.09 -11.32 -2.73
C PHE A 33 0.23 -12.34 -3.49
N ASP A 34 0.38 -13.62 -3.20
CA ASP A 34 -0.45 -14.68 -3.79
C ASP A 34 -1.87 -14.64 -3.19
N GLU A 35 -2.01 -14.45 -1.88
CA GLU A 35 -3.30 -14.20 -1.21
C GLU A 35 -4.00 -12.94 -1.78
N LEU A 36 -3.27 -11.84 -1.98
CA LEU A 36 -3.81 -10.64 -2.63
C LEU A 36 -4.19 -10.88 -4.10
N LYS A 37 -3.56 -11.80 -4.84
CA LYS A 37 -4.05 -12.11 -6.20
C LYS A 37 -5.37 -12.88 -6.17
N GLU A 38 -5.51 -13.79 -5.21
CA GLU A 38 -6.71 -14.62 -5.04
C GLU A 38 -7.88 -13.80 -4.49
N ASP A 39 -7.67 -13.01 -3.44
CA ASP A 39 -8.71 -12.20 -2.78
C ASP A 39 -8.93 -10.84 -3.43
N VAL A 40 -7.85 -10.24 -3.95
CA VAL A 40 -7.82 -8.89 -4.49
C VAL A 40 -7.45 -8.99 -5.96
N ALA A 41 -8.27 -9.68 -6.75
CA ALA A 41 -8.22 -9.54 -8.20
C ALA A 41 -8.24 -8.02 -8.52
N PRO A 42 -7.15 -7.40 -9.01
CA PRO A 42 -7.03 -5.95 -9.06
C PRO A 42 -8.11 -5.32 -9.93
N GLN A 43 -8.55 -6.07 -10.93
CA GLN A 43 -9.71 -5.80 -11.77
C GLN A 43 -11.00 -5.53 -10.96
N ASN A 44 -11.26 -6.28 -9.88
CA ASN A 44 -12.48 -6.16 -9.09
C ASN A 44 -12.40 -4.99 -8.10
N LEU A 45 -11.25 -4.76 -7.45
CA LEU A 45 -11.09 -3.59 -6.59
C LEU A 45 -11.09 -2.27 -7.37
N ILE A 46 -10.39 -2.21 -8.50
CA ILE A 46 -10.40 -1.00 -9.34
C ILE A 46 -11.81 -0.76 -9.88
N LYS A 47 -12.49 -1.80 -10.38
CA LYS A 47 -13.85 -1.67 -10.92
C LYS A 47 -14.87 -1.28 -9.85
N ASN A 48 -14.75 -1.80 -8.63
CA ASN A 48 -15.64 -1.45 -7.53
C ASN A 48 -15.35 -0.05 -6.97
N THR A 49 -14.09 0.32 -6.76
CA THR A 49 -13.74 1.65 -6.22
C THR A 49 -14.01 2.77 -7.23
N LEU A 50 -13.64 2.58 -8.50
CA LEU A 50 -13.90 3.53 -9.57
C LEU A 50 -15.39 3.56 -9.95
N GLY A 51 -16.07 2.40 -9.92
CA GLY A 51 -17.49 2.28 -10.15
C GLY A 51 -18.34 2.95 -9.08
N SER A 52 -17.99 2.79 -7.79
CA SER A 52 -18.65 3.47 -6.68
C SER A 52 -18.40 4.98 -6.72
N ALA A 53 -17.17 5.44 -6.99
CA ALA A 53 -16.89 6.86 -7.15
C ALA A 53 -17.67 7.47 -8.34
N GLY A 54 -17.69 6.78 -9.48
CA GLY A 54 -18.46 7.20 -10.66
C GLY A 54 -19.97 7.20 -10.43
N SER A 55 -20.50 6.23 -9.68
CA SER A 55 -21.91 6.14 -9.32
C SER A 55 -22.33 7.21 -8.31
N LEU A 56 -21.48 7.53 -7.32
CA LEU A 56 -21.71 8.62 -6.38
C LEU A 56 -21.71 9.99 -7.08
N LEU A 57 -20.84 10.17 -8.07
CA LEU A 57 -20.85 11.36 -8.93
C LEU A 57 -22.08 11.43 -9.85
N ARG A 58 -22.59 10.29 -10.33
CA ARG A 58 -23.79 10.24 -11.18
C ARG A 58 -25.10 10.43 -10.42
N ASN A 59 -25.17 9.97 -9.17
CA ASN A 59 -26.43 9.91 -8.41
C ASN A 59 -26.58 11.04 -7.37
N SER A 60 -25.54 11.87 -7.17
CA SER A 60 -25.63 13.07 -6.33
C SER A 60 -26.09 14.26 -7.18
N GLY A 61 -27.10 15.00 -6.72
CA GLY A 61 -27.63 16.16 -7.45
C GLY A 61 -26.53 17.17 -7.80
N GLY A 62 -26.69 17.90 -8.91
CA GLY A 62 -25.62 18.66 -9.57
C GLY A 62 -24.75 19.54 -8.67
N ILE A 63 -25.30 20.11 -7.59
CA ILE A 63 -24.56 20.95 -6.63
C ILE A 63 -23.47 20.16 -5.88
N GLN A 64 -23.73 18.90 -5.49
CA GLN A 64 -22.75 18.08 -4.78
C GLN A 64 -21.59 17.68 -5.72
N THR A 65 -21.87 17.41 -6.99
CA THR A 65 -20.85 17.11 -7.99
C THR A 65 -19.91 18.29 -8.24
N LEU A 66 -20.43 19.53 -8.21
CA LEU A 66 -19.62 20.75 -8.36
C LEU A 66 -18.67 20.96 -7.18
N LEU A 67 -19.13 20.66 -5.96
CA LEU A 67 -18.27 20.74 -4.77
C LEU A 67 -17.16 19.68 -4.80
N VAL A 68 -17.51 18.43 -5.10
CA VAL A 68 -16.53 17.32 -5.19
C VAL A 68 -15.51 17.56 -6.30
N THR A 69 -15.95 17.97 -7.49
CA THR A 69 -15.05 18.28 -8.62
C THR A 69 -14.14 19.47 -8.33
N SER A 70 -14.63 20.49 -7.60
CA SER A 70 -13.81 21.65 -7.23
C SER A 70 -12.72 21.31 -6.22
N ILE A 71 -13.05 20.52 -5.19
CA ILE A 71 -12.08 20.01 -4.20
C ILE A 71 -11.05 19.13 -4.91
N LEU A 72 -11.50 18.19 -5.74
CA LEU A 72 -10.61 17.29 -6.48
C LEU A 72 -9.68 18.07 -7.42
N LYS A 73 -10.18 19.07 -8.15
CA LYS A 73 -9.37 19.94 -9.03
C LYS A 73 -8.35 20.75 -8.22
N TYR A 74 -8.71 21.24 -7.04
CA TYR A 74 -7.79 21.91 -6.13
C TYR A 74 -6.65 20.97 -5.69
N PHE A 75 -6.98 19.76 -5.27
CA PHE A 75 -6.00 18.75 -4.87
C PHE A 75 -5.08 18.33 -6.02
N ILE A 76 -5.63 18.04 -7.21
CA ILE A 76 -4.83 17.68 -8.39
C ILE A 76 -3.88 18.83 -8.76
N ARG A 77 -4.34 20.08 -8.73
CA ARG A 77 -3.47 21.24 -9.00
C ARG A 77 -2.39 21.42 -7.94
N LYS A 78 -2.69 21.13 -6.67
CA LYS A 78 -1.73 21.18 -5.56
C LYS A 78 -0.65 20.12 -5.68
N PHE A 79 -0.97 18.94 -6.18
CA PHE A 79 -0.01 17.85 -6.40
C PHE A 79 0.80 17.97 -7.70
N ARG A 80 0.33 18.77 -8.67
CA ARG A 80 1.02 18.99 -9.96
C ARG A 80 2.08 20.11 -9.92
N LYS A 81 2.24 20.80 -8.79
CA LYS A 81 3.23 21.85 -8.58
C LYS A 81 4.19 21.41 -7.48
#